data_AF-S8BKY6-F1
#
_entry.id   AF-S8BKY6-F1
#
_cell.length_a   1.000
_cell.length_b   1.000
_cell.length_c   1.000
_cell.angle_alpha   90.00
_cell.angle_beta   90.00
_cell.angle_gamma   90.00
#
_symmetry.space_group_name_H-M   'P 1'
#
loop_
_entity.id
_entity.type
_entity.pdbx_description
1 polymer ?
#
loop_
_entity_poly.entity_id
_entity_poly.type
_entity_poly.pdbx_seq_one_letter_code
_entity_poly.pdbx_strand_id
1 'polypeptide(L)'
;MAGDTKPGTRRSTRSLAQKAASIVQETEDLVAVASQATLSHPPISSLPPSSTLTPKFTGLRKWDISLLQQKQRLLKASTPLALASLVDVHLQTPLSATLVFAQKEAGTAFCISPTGLLLTCSHCVSEEHEDLEDNRFKWLIFASGRVVKAKCIAYDPIRDIALLQIVAAETTSPVLTAIPTSQETNWTSFPFISVSSAKPKINAPMICIGHPGDEDLECEEPGKKTGYDVLHMSFGRYRGIAEDADVQDNSDIGALMHDCWTYWGHSGAPLCLRNNGNLVGMHSSWDDETGMRRGVAWDAVVEFLRENQDPHRVGSGCSNANEMNEGSSERPIFFE
;
A
#
# COMPACT_ATOMS: atom_id res chain seq x y z
N MET A 1 57.59 17.04 -2.45
CA MET A 1 56.90 15.83 -1.93
C MET A 1 55.58 16.29 -1.33
N ALA A 2 54.50 16.12 -2.09
CA ALA A 2 53.15 16.55 -1.73
C ALA A 2 52.34 15.31 -1.37
N GLY A 3 51.69 15.34 -0.20
CA GLY A 3 50.73 14.34 0.25
C GLY A 3 49.36 14.99 0.33
N ASP A 4 48.47 14.57 -0.56
CA ASP A 4 47.13 15.10 -0.78
C ASP A 4 46.14 14.27 0.07
N THR A 5 45.38 14.92 0.96
CA THR A 5 44.31 14.28 1.74
C THR A 5 43.00 15.03 1.48
N LYS A 6 42.03 14.33 0.88
CA LYS A 6 40.68 14.85 0.60
C LYS A 6 39.77 14.67 1.82
N PRO A 7 39.00 15.69 2.25
CA PRO A 7 37.96 15.52 3.26
C PRO A 7 36.65 15.04 2.63
N GLY A 8 35.91 14.22 3.40
CA GLY A 8 34.63 13.62 3.04
C GLY A 8 33.48 14.62 2.94
N THR A 9 32.60 14.34 1.99
CA THR A 9 31.42 15.15 1.64
C THR A 9 30.29 14.92 2.65
N ARG A 10 30.09 15.86 3.57
CA ARG A 10 28.87 15.94 4.40
C ARG A 10 27.74 16.52 3.54
N ARG A 11 26.67 15.74 3.33
CA ARG A 11 25.43 16.21 2.70
C ARG A 11 24.58 16.89 3.77
N SER A 12 24.34 18.20 3.60
CA SER A 12 23.58 19.06 4.52
C SER A 12 22.29 19.48 3.82
N THR A 13 21.16 18.88 4.17
CA THR A 13 19.81 19.31 3.77
C THR A 13 19.30 20.34 4.77
N ARG A 14 19.64 21.61 4.55
CA ARG A 14 19.14 22.74 5.35
C ARG A 14 18.81 23.92 4.46
N SER A 15 17.69 23.89 3.73
CA SER A 15 17.14 25.06 3.01
C SER A 15 15.73 24.89 2.39
N LEU A 16 14.78 24.15 2.98
CA LEU A 16 13.41 24.05 2.42
C LEU A 16 12.29 24.63 3.31
N ALA A 17 12.60 25.03 4.55
CA ALA A 17 11.61 25.53 5.51
C ALA A 17 11.08 26.96 5.26
N GLN A 18 11.46 27.63 4.16
CA GLN A 18 11.00 29.01 3.87
C GLN A 18 10.06 29.14 2.67
N LYS A 19 9.67 28.05 2.00
CA LYS A 19 8.76 28.09 0.83
C LYS A 19 7.33 27.58 1.10
N ALA A 20 7.07 27.01 2.28
CA ALA A 20 5.78 26.43 2.66
C ALA A 20 4.68 27.46 3.00
N ALA A 21 5.01 28.75 3.17
CA ALA A 21 4.06 29.75 3.64
C ALA A 21 3.18 30.41 2.55
N SER A 22 3.40 30.09 1.26
CA SER A 22 2.74 30.80 0.15
C SER A 22 1.65 30.01 -0.59
N ILE A 23 1.34 28.78 -0.17
CA ILE A 23 0.44 27.84 -0.89
C ILE A 23 -0.97 27.77 -0.25
N VAL A 24 -1.18 28.40 0.90
CA VAL A 24 -2.43 28.28 1.70
C VAL A 24 -3.61 29.09 1.13
N GLN A 25 -3.46 29.80 -0.01
CA GLN A 25 -4.48 30.74 -0.49
C GLN A 25 -5.22 30.37 -1.78
N GLU A 26 -4.93 29.23 -2.43
CA GLU A 26 -5.61 28.82 -3.69
C GLU A 26 -6.55 27.61 -3.56
N THR A 27 -6.71 27.02 -2.36
CA THR A 27 -7.47 25.76 -2.17
C THR A 27 -8.94 25.93 -1.76
N GLU A 28 -9.46 27.14 -1.56
CA GLU A 28 -10.83 27.33 -1.05
C GLU A 28 -11.94 27.41 -2.12
N ASP A 29 -11.64 27.59 -3.40
CA ASP A 29 -12.67 27.82 -4.45
C ASP A 29 -13.19 26.57 -5.19
N LEU A 30 -12.70 25.36 -4.87
CA LEU A 30 -13.06 24.12 -5.61
C LEU A 30 -14.05 23.18 -4.89
N VAL A 31 -14.56 23.53 -3.70
CA VAL A 31 -15.32 22.60 -2.84
C VAL A 31 -16.83 22.55 -3.15
N ALA A 32 -17.35 23.35 -4.08
CA ALA A 32 -18.80 23.58 -4.19
C ALA A 32 -19.53 22.95 -5.40
N VAL A 33 -19.11 21.81 -5.98
CA VAL A 33 -19.98 21.04 -6.91
C VAL A 33 -19.66 19.54 -6.92
N ALA A 34 -20.12 18.79 -5.92
CA ALA A 34 -20.16 17.32 -6.02
C ALA A 34 -21.34 16.75 -5.22
N SER A 35 -22.56 16.98 -5.74
CA SER A 35 -23.76 16.26 -5.28
C SER A 35 -24.04 15.09 -6.22
N GLN A 36 -24.04 13.88 -5.64
CA GLN A 36 -24.71 12.67 -6.13
C GLN A 36 -24.32 12.19 -7.55
N ALA A 37 -23.11 11.68 -7.70
CA ALA A 37 -22.79 10.71 -8.76
C ALA A 37 -22.57 9.34 -8.11
N THR A 38 -23.42 8.36 -8.42
CA THR A 38 -23.10 6.95 -8.17
C THR A 38 -21.83 6.61 -8.96
N LEU A 39 -20.69 6.46 -8.27
CA LEU A 39 -19.39 6.18 -8.87
C LEU A 39 -19.41 4.80 -9.55
N SER A 40 -19.77 4.78 -10.83
CA SER A 40 -19.52 3.62 -11.69
C SER A 40 -18.02 3.53 -11.94
N HIS A 41 -17.33 2.60 -11.27
CA HIS A 41 -15.93 2.34 -11.57
C HIS A 41 -15.79 1.95 -13.05
N PRO A 42 -14.83 2.52 -13.80
CA PRO A 42 -14.63 2.15 -15.19
C PRO A 42 -14.30 0.65 -15.27
N PRO A 43 -14.78 -0.04 -16.32
CA PRO A 43 -14.57 -1.48 -16.45
C PRO A 43 -13.07 -1.80 -16.54
N ILE A 44 -12.64 -2.82 -15.80
CA ILE A 44 -11.26 -3.30 -15.82
C ILE A 44 -11.01 -3.99 -17.16
N SER A 45 -10.00 -3.51 -17.88
CA SER A 45 -9.61 -4.07 -19.17
C SER A 45 -8.82 -5.38 -19.03
N SER A 46 -8.96 -6.26 -20.02
CA SER A 46 -8.23 -7.53 -20.04
C SER A 46 -6.81 -7.32 -20.58
N LEU A 47 -5.82 -7.85 -19.86
CA LEU A 47 -4.45 -7.96 -20.32
C LEU A 47 -4.20 -9.35 -20.93
N PRO A 48 -3.41 -9.43 -22.01
CA PRO A 48 -2.98 -10.71 -22.53
C PRO A 48 -2.02 -11.39 -21.54
N PRO A 49 -1.73 -12.69 -21.72
CA PRO A 49 -0.77 -13.40 -20.87
C PRO A 49 0.57 -12.67 -20.82
N SER A 50 1.19 -12.65 -19.64
CA SER A 50 2.45 -11.94 -19.39
C SER A 50 3.60 -12.29 -20.36
N SER A 51 3.60 -13.52 -20.87
CA SER A 51 4.57 -14.02 -21.87
C SER A 51 4.47 -13.31 -23.23
N THR A 52 3.34 -12.65 -23.49
CA THR A 52 3.06 -11.92 -24.74
C THR A 52 3.14 -10.40 -24.58
N LEU A 53 3.42 -9.89 -23.38
CA LEU A 53 3.58 -8.46 -23.15
C LEU A 53 4.82 -7.94 -23.88
N THR A 54 4.67 -6.82 -24.58
CA THR A 54 5.73 -6.18 -25.37
C THR A 54 5.89 -4.72 -24.98
N PRO A 55 7.06 -4.09 -25.22
CA PRO A 55 7.25 -2.66 -24.95
C PRO A 55 6.20 -1.76 -25.61
N LYS A 56 5.80 -2.13 -26.83
CA LYS A 56 4.77 -1.40 -27.58
C LYS A 56 3.40 -1.43 -26.90
N PHE A 57 3.08 -2.54 -26.24
CA PHE A 57 1.81 -2.71 -25.54
C PHE A 57 1.84 -2.06 -24.14
N THR A 58 2.92 -2.25 -23.40
CA THR A 58 3.00 -1.84 -21.98
C THR A 58 3.51 -0.42 -21.77
N GLY A 59 4.27 0.12 -22.73
CA GLY A 59 5.10 1.32 -22.56
C GLY A 59 6.38 1.06 -21.75
N LEU A 60 6.60 -0.16 -21.25
CA LEU A 60 7.77 -0.52 -20.46
C LEU A 60 9.00 -0.78 -21.36
N ARG A 61 10.19 -0.54 -20.81
CA ARG A 61 11.44 -0.93 -21.50
C ARG A 61 11.56 -2.45 -21.57
N LYS A 62 12.37 -2.94 -22.51
CA LYS A 62 12.61 -4.39 -22.67
C LYS A 62 13.08 -5.06 -21.38
N TRP A 63 13.98 -4.41 -20.65
CA TRP A 63 14.51 -4.96 -19.41
C TRP A 63 13.47 -4.97 -18.28
N ASP A 64 12.58 -3.97 -18.21
CA ASP A 64 11.46 -3.92 -17.25
C ASP A 64 10.49 -5.08 -17.51
N ILE A 65 10.25 -5.43 -18.77
CA ILE A 65 9.42 -6.60 -19.14
C ILE A 65 10.09 -7.91 -18.73
N SER A 66 11.40 -8.05 -18.98
CA SER A 66 12.15 -9.23 -18.53
C SER A 66 12.09 -9.39 -17.02
N LEU A 67 12.23 -8.28 -16.27
CA LEU A 67 12.15 -8.27 -14.81
C LEU A 67 10.74 -8.65 -14.33
N LEU A 68 9.69 -8.09 -14.95
CA LEU A 68 8.30 -8.45 -14.69
C LEU A 68 8.09 -9.96 -14.86
N GLN A 69 8.52 -10.53 -15.98
CA GLN A 69 8.36 -11.96 -16.28
C GLN A 69 9.16 -12.85 -15.33
N GLN A 70 10.35 -12.39 -14.90
CA GLN A 70 11.15 -13.09 -13.89
C GLN A 70 10.42 -13.11 -12.53
N LYS A 71 10.02 -11.93 -12.01
CA LYS A 71 9.28 -11.80 -10.75
C LYS A 71 8.01 -12.65 -10.77
N GLN A 72 7.26 -12.60 -11.87
CA GLN A 72 6.04 -13.39 -12.02
C GLN A 72 6.28 -14.91 -11.96
N ARG A 73 7.33 -15.41 -12.64
CA ARG A 73 7.69 -16.84 -12.58
C ARG A 73 8.06 -17.27 -11.16
N LEU A 74 8.85 -16.46 -10.47
CA LEU A 74 9.26 -16.74 -9.09
C LEU A 74 8.04 -16.77 -8.15
N LEU A 75 7.15 -15.78 -8.23
CA LEU A 75 5.91 -15.74 -7.45
C LEU A 75 5.00 -16.95 -7.72
N LYS A 76 4.83 -17.33 -9.00
CA LYS A 76 4.04 -18.53 -9.36
C LYS A 76 4.64 -19.82 -8.80
N ALA A 77 5.95 -19.88 -8.60
CA ALA A 77 6.63 -21.03 -8.05
C ALA A 77 6.61 -21.07 -6.51
N SER A 78 6.86 -19.95 -5.84
CA SER A 78 7.04 -19.88 -4.38
C SER A 78 5.74 -19.67 -3.61
N THR A 79 4.82 -18.83 -4.10
CA THR A 79 3.62 -18.44 -3.35
C THR A 79 2.69 -19.63 -3.02
N PRO A 80 2.43 -20.60 -3.93
CA PRO A 80 1.59 -21.74 -3.58
C PRO A 80 2.15 -22.57 -2.42
N LEU A 81 3.47 -22.73 -2.35
CA LEU A 81 4.16 -23.44 -1.27
C LEU A 81 4.09 -22.65 0.05
N ALA A 82 4.26 -21.33 -0.01
CA ALA A 82 4.10 -20.45 1.14
C ALA A 82 2.68 -20.52 1.69
N LEU A 83 1.65 -20.39 0.83
CA LEU A 83 0.24 -20.50 1.23
C LEU A 83 -0.10 -21.85 1.85
N ALA A 84 0.40 -22.95 1.27
CA ALA A 84 0.17 -24.29 1.80
C ALA A 84 0.84 -24.52 3.17
N SER A 85 1.93 -23.80 3.44
CA SER A 85 2.66 -23.86 4.72
C SER A 85 2.02 -22.99 5.80
N LEU A 86 1.19 -22.01 5.44
CA LEU A 86 0.46 -21.16 6.38
C LEU A 86 -0.76 -21.91 6.94
N VAL A 87 -0.60 -22.45 8.15
CA VAL A 87 -1.70 -23.07 8.92
C VAL A 87 -2.77 -22.04 9.32
N ASP A 88 -2.38 -20.78 9.48
CA ASP A 88 -3.26 -19.69 9.90
C ASP A 88 -3.91 -19.01 8.69
N VAL A 89 -5.23 -19.19 8.57
CA VAL A 89 -6.05 -18.61 7.50
C VAL A 89 -6.00 -17.08 7.46
N HIS A 90 -5.76 -16.44 8.61
CA HIS A 90 -5.67 -14.98 8.71
C HIS A 90 -4.41 -14.42 8.03
N LEU A 91 -3.42 -15.26 7.74
CA LEU A 91 -2.19 -14.85 7.04
C LEU A 91 -2.28 -15.03 5.53
N GLN A 92 -3.17 -15.91 5.07
CA GLN A 92 -3.33 -16.20 3.64
C GLN A 92 -3.93 -15.02 2.87
N THR A 93 -4.86 -14.29 3.48
CA THR A 93 -5.54 -13.15 2.85
C THR A 93 -4.57 -11.99 2.63
N PRO A 94 -3.83 -11.48 3.63
CA PRO A 94 -2.80 -10.46 3.42
C PRO A 94 -1.76 -10.85 2.38
N LEU A 95 -1.28 -12.10 2.41
CA LEU A 95 -0.31 -12.58 1.42
C LEU A 95 -0.88 -12.52 0.01
N SER A 96 -2.10 -13.03 -0.19
CA SER A 96 -2.74 -13.07 -1.51
C SER A 96 -3.09 -11.69 -2.05
N ALA A 97 -3.38 -10.72 -1.16
CA ALA A 97 -3.73 -9.35 -1.50
C ALA A 97 -2.51 -8.44 -1.71
N THR A 98 -1.30 -8.90 -1.40
CA THR A 98 -0.06 -8.14 -1.59
C THR A 98 0.41 -8.21 -3.04
N LEU A 99 0.93 -7.09 -3.53
CA LEU A 99 1.50 -6.92 -4.87
C LEU A 99 2.92 -6.36 -4.77
N VAL A 100 3.72 -6.70 -5.77
CA VAL A 100 5.07 -6.14 -5.94
C VAL A 100 5.10 -5.28 -7.21
N PHE A 101 5.91 -4.21 -7.18
CA PHE A 101 6.16 -3.42 -8.38
C PHE A 101 6.95 -4.24 -9.40
N ALA A 102 6.54 -4.18 -10.67
CA ALA A 102 7.14 -4.98 -11.72
C ALA A 102 8.49 -4.41 -12.20
N GLN A 103 8.64 -3.08 -12.17
CA GLN A 103 9.85 -2.36 -12.60
C GLN A 103 11.01 -2.49 -11.60
N LYS A 104 12.15 -1.85 -11.90
CA LYS A 104 13.34 -1.84 -11.02
C LYS A 104 13.10 -1.16 -9.67
N GLU A 105 12.19 -0.19 -9.63
CA GLU A 105 11.71 0.41 -8.38
C GLU A 105 11.25 -0.73 -7.45
N ALA A 106 11.97 -0.90 -6.34
CA ALA A 106 11.59 -1.84 -5.31
C ALA A 106 10.50 -1.17 -4.47
N GLY A 107 9.34 -1.80 -4.43
CA GLY A 107 8.19 -1.30 -3.69
C GLY A 107 7.13 -2.38 -3.57
N THR A 108 6.26 -2.18 -2.61
CA THR A 108 5.15 -3.06 -2.28
C THR A 108 3.84 -2.26 -2.35
N ALA A 109 2.77 -2.92 -2.77
CA ALA A 109 1.41 -2.40 -2.66
C ALA A 109 0.50 -3.52 -2.15
N PHE A 110 -0.71 -3.17 -1.72
CA PHE A 110 -1.70 -4.16 -1.32
C PHE A 110 -3.10 -3.71 -1.66
N CYS A 111 -3.95 -4.68 -1.99
CA CYS A 111 -5.33 -4.46 -2.38
C CYS A 111 -6.22 -4.34 -1.14
N ILE A 112 -7.07 -3.31 -1.09
CA ILE A 112 -8.01 -3.04 0.02
C ILE A 112 -9.47 -3.15 -0.38
N SER A 113 -9.76 -3.37 -1.67
CA SER A 113 -11.13 -3.56 -2.17
C SER A 113 -11.23 -4.67 -3.22
N PRO A 114 -12.33 -5.43 -3.25
CA PRO A 114 -12.59 -6.40 -4.32
C PRO A 114 -12.60 -5.80 -5.74
N THR A 115 -12.78 -4.47 -5.86
CA THR A 115 -12.79 -3.72 -7.13
C THR A 115 -11.38 -3.32 -7.60
N GLY A 116 -10.33 -3.66 -6.84
CA GLY A 116 -8.95 -3.42 -7.22
C GLY A 116 -8.40 -2.06 -6.80
N LEU A 117 -8.88 -1.55 -5.66
CA LEU A 117 -8.30 -0.38 -5.01
C LEU A 117 -7.05 -0.80 -4.21
N LEU A 118 -5.93 -0.12 -4.42
CA LEU A 118 -4.63 -0.46 -3.84
C LEU A 118 -4.07 0.70 -3.01
N LEU A 119 -3.38 0.38 -1.93
CA LEU A 119 -2.54 1.30 -1.17
C LEU A 119 -1.06 0.97 -1.36
N THR A 120 -0.22 2.01 -1.30
CA THR A 120 1.24 1.95 -1.30
C THR A 120 1.80 3.28 -0.76
N CYS A 121 3.10 3.35 -0.52
CA CYS A 121 3.76 4.62 -0.21
C CYS A 121 3.74 5.55 -1.42
N SER A 122 3.61 6.85 -1.19
CA SER A 122 3.60 7.84 -2.28
C SER A 122 4.92 7.83 -3.05
N HIS A 123 6.05 7.69 -2.36
CA HIS A 123 7.37 7.62 -2.98
C HIS A 123 7.58 6.37 -3.84
N CYS A 124 6.81 5.30 -3.63
CA CYS A 124 6.80 4.14 -4.53
C CYS A 124 6.11 4.47 -5.87
N VAL A 125 5.25 5.48 -5.89
CA VAL A 125 4.64 6.02 -7.12
C VAL A 125 5.58 7.04 -7.75
N SER A 126 5.93 8.08 -7.02
CA SER A 126 6.79 9.17 -7.49
C SER A 126 7.47 9.81 -6.28
N GLU A 127 8.78 10.00 -6.34
CA GLU A 127 9.53 10.73 -5.30
C GLU A 127 9.21 12.22 -5.32
N GLU A 128 9.06 12.79 -6.51
CA GLU A 128 8.76 14.21 -6.72
C GLU A 128 7.34 14.39 -7.30
N HIS A 129 6.67 15.48 -6.94
CA HIS A 129 5.31 15.75 -7.39
C HIS A 129 5.25 16.04 -8.90
N GLU A 130 6.27 16.70 -9.42
CA GLU A 130 6.40 17.08 -10.83
C GLU A 130 6.42 15.87 -11.76
N ASP A 131 6.93 14.73 -11.29
CA ASP A 131 7.06 13.49 -12.06
C ASP A 131 5.81 12.58 -11.95
N LEU A 132 4.79 12.99 -11.17
CA LEU A 132 3.63 12.16 -10.88
C LEU A 132 2.83 11.80 -12.14
N GLU A 133 2.70 12.71 -13.10
CA GLU A 133 1.95 12.44 -14.35
C GLU A 133 2.63 11.35 -15.18
N ASP A 134 3.95 11.41 -15.31
CA ASP A 134 4.75 10.41 -16.02
C ASP A 134 4.74 9.05 -15.29
N ASN A 135 4.60 9.09 -13.97
CA ASN A 135 4.58 7.91 -13.11
C ASN A 135 3.19 7.42 -12.71
N ARG A 136 2.14 8.05 -13.24
CA ARG A 136 0.75 7.81 -12.82
C ARG A 136 0.29 6.38 -13.05
N PHE A 137 0.89 5.66 -13.98
CA PHE A 137 0.60 4.25 -14.24
C PHE A 137 1.72 3.33 -13.75
N LYS A 138 1.35 2.34 -12.94
CA LYS A 138 2.29 1.34 -12.43
C LYS A 138 1.86 -0.06 -12.85
N TRP A 139 2.86 -0.90 -13.11
CA TRP A 139 2.68 -2.32 -13.40
C TRP A 139 3.01 -3.10 -12.13
N LEU A 140 2.07 -3.91 -11.66
CA LEU A 140 2.22 -4.65 -10.42
C LEU A 140 1.89 -6.13 -10.64
N ILE A 141 2.35 -6.98 -9.72
CA ILE A 141 2.15 -8.42 -9.76
C ILE A 141 1.64 -8.85 -8.39
N PHE A 142 0.43 -9.41 -8.32
CA PHE A 142 -0.07 -10.04 -7.10
C PHE A 142 0.84 -11.21 -6.69
N ALA A 143 0.80 -11.60 -5.42
CA ALA A 143 1.50 -12.80 -4.93
C ALA A 143 1.17 -14.06 -5.74
N SER A 144 -0.05 -14.16 -6.29
CA SER A 144 -0.46 -15.24 -7.21
C SER A 144 0.28 -15.26 -8.56
N GLY A 145 1.05 -14.23 -8.87
CA GLY A 145 1.64 -13.99 -10.18
C GLY A 145 0.70 -13.34 -11.19
N ARG A 146 -0.49 -12.89 -10.79
CA ARG A 146 -1.41 -12.16 -11.68
C ARG A 146 -0.88 -10.74 -11.91
N VAL A 147 -0.62 -10.40 -13.17
CA VAL A 147 -0.13 -9.06 -13.56
C VAL A 147 -1.30 -8.09 -13.67
N VAL A 148 -1.11 -6.86 -13.18
CA VAL A 148 -2.08 -5.77 -13.29
C VAL A 148 -1.40 -4.46 -13.68
N LYS A 149 -2.19 -3.58 -14.31
CA LYS A 149 -1.85 -2.17 -14.49
C LYS A 149 -2.79 -1.35 -13.61
N ALA A 150 -2.21 -0.46 -12.81
CA ALA A 150 -2.96 0.42 -11.92
C ALA A 150 -2.64 1.89 -12.20
N LYS A 151 -3.62 2.76 -11.97
CA LYS A 151 -3.53 4.21 -12.10
C LYS A 151 -3.55 4.84 -10.71
N CYS A 152 -2.61 5.72 -10.40
CA CYS A 152 -2.66 6.58 -9.22
C CYS A 152 -3.85 7.54 -9.33
N ILE A 153 -4.74 7.50 -8.34
CA ILE A 153 -5.97 8.32 -8.26
C ILE A 153 -5.94 9.29 -7.08
N ALA A 154 -5.08 9.07 -6.09
CA ALA A 154 -4.78 10.00 -5.01
C ALA A 154 -3.33 9.85 -4.57
N TYR A 155 -2.70 10.95 -4.17
CA TYR A 155 -1.29 11.02 -3.82
C TYR A 155 -1.09 12.08 -2.73
N ASP A 156 -0.49 11.68 -1.61
CA ASP A 156 -0.19 12.54 -0.48
C ASP A 156 1.27 12.32 -0.06
N PRO A 157 2.19 13.23 -0.42
CA PRO A 157 3.61 13.09 -0.10
C PRO A 157 3.91 13.40 1.37
N ILE A 158 3.01 14.10 2.08
CA ILE A 158 3.21 14.42 3.50
C ILE A 158 2.93 13.19 4.34
N ARG A 159 1.79 12.51 4.12
CA ARG A 159 1.49 11.24 4.78
C ARG A 159 2.29 10.06 4.21
N ASP A 160 2.93 10.27 3.06
CA ASP A 160 3.56 9.28 2.21
C ASP A 160 2.61 8.11 1.87
N ILE A 161 1.42 8.44 1.37
CA ILE A 161 0.40 7.47 0.95
C ILE A 161 -0.06 7.77 -0.48
N ALA A 162 -0.24 6.74 -1.28
CA ALA A 162 -0.93 6.83 -2.56
C ALA A 162 -2.03 5.77 -2.69
N LEU A 163 -3.11 6.16 -3.38
CA LEU A 163 -4.24 5.31 -3.75
C LEU A 163 -4.17 5.01 -5.24
N LEU A 164 -4.18 3.74 -5.61
CA LEU A 164 -4.17 3.31 -7.00
C LEU A 164 -5.43 2.48 -7.32
N GLN A 165 -5.95 2.63 -8.53
CA GLN A 165 -7.05 1.83 -9.06
C GLN A 165 -6.51 0.89 -10.13
N ILE A 166 -6.78 -0.41 -10.02
CA ILE A 166 -6.53 -1.37 -11.11
C ILE A 166 -7.42 -0.98 -12.29
N VAL A 167 -6.80 -0.77 -13.46
CA VAL A 167 -7.47 -0.42 -14.73
C VAL A 167 -7.35 -1.53 -15.77
N ALA A 168 -6.41 -2.45 -15.58
CA ALA A 168 -6.24 -3.61 -16.42
C ALA A 168 -5.66 -4.79 -15.62
N ALA A 169 -6.10 -6.02 -15.91
CA ALA A 169 -5.60 -7.21 -15.24
C ALA A 169 -5.42 -8.38 -16.20
N GLU A 170 -4.42 -9.23 -15.94
CA GLU A 170 -4.24 -10.49 -16.64
C GLU A 170 -5.45 -11.38 -16.36
N THR A 171 -6.01 -11.96 -17.41
CA THR A 171 -7.15 -12.87 -17.30
C THR A 171 -6.68 -14.17 -16.68
N THR A 172 -7.25 -14.55 -15.54
CA THR A 172 -7.10 -15.90 -15.02
C THR A 172 -7.83 -16.84 -15.96
N SER A 173 -7.08 -17.66 -16.71
CA SER A 173 -7.69 -18.67 -17.58
C SER A 173 -8.67 -19.50 -16.74
N PRO A 174 -9.96 -19.58 -17.11
CA PRO A 174 -10.86 -20.48 -16.44
C PRO A 174 -10.30 -21.89 -16.60
N VAL A 175 -10.16 -22.61 -15.48
CA VAL A 175 -10.05 -24.06 -15.51
C VAL A 175 -11.23 -24.57 -16.34
N LEU A 176 -10.97 -25.49 -17.27
CA LEU A 176 -11.85 -25.97 -18.36
C LEU A 176 -13.14 -26.69 -17.88
N THR A 177 -13.92 -26.09 -16.99
CA THR A 177 -15.18 -26.62 -16.47
C THR A 177 -16.23 -25.52 -16.35
N ALA A 178 -16.57 -24.84 -17.46
CA ALA A 178 -17.84 -24.12 -17.55
C ALA A 178 -18.24 -23.93 -19.02
N ILE A 179 -19.48 -24.30 -19.32
CA ILE A 179 -20.15 -24.16 -20.61
C ILE A 179 -20.22 -22.66 -20.98
N PRO A 180 -19.95 -22.28 -22.24
CA PRO A 180 -19.99 -20.88 -22.66
C PRO A 180 -21.44 -20.41 -22.73
N THR A 181 -21.86 -19.59 -21.77
CA THR A 181 -23.08 -18.79 -21.88
C THR A 181 -22.68 -17.32 -21.77
N SER A 182 -22.92 -16.58 -22.85
CA SER A 182 -22.93 -15.12 -23.02
C SER A 182 -21.82 -14.29 -22.34
N GLN A 183 -21.15 -13.50 -23.19
CA GLN A 183 -20.10 -12.54 -22.87
C GLN A 183 -20.47 -11.54 -21.76
N GLU A 184 -20.19 -11.90 -20.52
CA GLU A 184 -19.80 -10.95 -19.48
C GLU A 184 -18.47 -11.44 -18.92
N THR A 185 -17.42 -10.63 -19.05
CA THR A 185 -16.16 -10.87 -18.37
C THR A 185 -16.40 -10.68 -16.88
N ASN A 186 -16.92 -11.71 -16.22
CA ASN A 186 -17.05 -11.77 -14.77
C ASN A 186 -15.65 -11.80 -14.18
N TRP A 187 -15.06 -10.62 -14.02
CA TRP A 187 -13.85 -10.46 -13.23
C TRP A 187 -14.17 -10.96 -11.83
N THR A 188 -13.60 -12.11 -11.50
CA THR A 188 -13.54 -12.58 -10.14
C THR A 188 -12.84 -11.50 -9.32
N SER A 189 -13.50 -11.09 -8.24
CA SER A 189 -13.00 -10.14 -7.23
C SER A 189 -11.50 -10.29 -6.98
N PHE A 190 -10.79 -9.18 -6.76
CA PHE A 190 -9.41 -9.27 -6.29
C PHE A 190 -9.37 -9.73 -4.83
N PRO A 191 -8.33 -10.48 -4.39
CA PRO A 191 -8.07 -10.66 -2.98
C PRO A 191 -7.75 -9.30 -2.35
N PHE A 192 -8.27 -9.04 -1.16
CA PHE A 192 -8.13 -7.74 -0.50
C PHE A 192 -8.00 -7.86 1.02
N ILE A 193 -7.39 -6.86 1.63
CA ILE A 193 -7.20 -6.73 3.07
C ILE A 193 -8.25 -5.76 3.62
N SER A 194 -8.96 -6.16 4.67
CA SER A 194 -9.86 -5.26 5.38
C SER A 194 -9.07 -4.31 6.28
N VAL A 195 -9.39 -3.02 6.21
CA VAL A 195 -8.86 -2.03 7.16
C VAL A 195 -9.44 -2.29 8.55
N SER A 196 -8.58 -2.37 9.57
CA SER A 196 -9.04 -2.56 10.95
C SER A 196 -9.97 -1.43 11.36
N SER A 197 -11.07 -1.75 12.06
CA SER A 197 -11.99 -0.75 12.61
C SER A 197 -11.42 0.00 13.82
N ALA A 198 -10.27 -0.43 14.35
CA ALA A 198 -9.63 0.17 15.50
C ALA A 198 -8.10 0.15 15.38
N LYS A 199 -7.47 1.09 16.08
CA LYS A 199 -6.02 1.17 16.24
C LYS A 199 -5.45 -0.11 16.88
N PRO A 200 -4.23 -0.54 16.50
CA PRO A 200 -3.55 -1.63 17.17
C PRO A 200 -3.18 -1.25 18.61
N LYS A 201 -3.24 -2.22 19.53
CA LYS A 201 -2.70 -2.06 20.89
C LYS A 201 -1.19 -2.20 20.87
N ILE A 202 -0.47 -1.47 21.73
CA ILE A 202 0.98 -1.65 21.92
C ILE A 202 1.27 -3.14 22.18
N ASN A 203 2.33 -3.65 21.53
CA ASN A 203 2.74 -5.04 21.52
C ASN A 203 1.80 -6.02 20.81
N ALA A 204 0.76 -5.55 20.11
CA ALA A 204 -0.09 -6.42 19.28
C ALA A 204 0.75 -7.16 18.23
N PRO A 205 0.63 -8.50 18.13
CA PRO A 205 1.35 -9.28 17.12
C PRO A 205 0.91 -8.88 15.70
N MET A 206 1.88 -8.68 14.83
CA MET A 206 1.66 -8.27 13.44
C MET A 206 2.56 -9.02 12.47
N ILE A 207 2.18 -8.92 11.21
CA ILE A 207 2.97 -9.36 10.07
C ILE A 207 3.24 -8.15 9.16
N CYS A 208 4.39 -8.19 8.49
CA CYS A 208 4.72 -7.32 7.37
C CYS A 208 4.99 -8.21 6.15
N ILE A 209 4.43 -7.86 4.99
CA ILE A 209 4.59 -8.65 3.76
C ILE A 209 5.09 -7.73 2.67
N GLY A 210 6.34 -7.88 2.23
CA GLY A 210 6.92 -6.96 1.27
C GLY A 210 7.90 -7.61 0.30
N HIS A 211 8.29 -6.83 -0.71
CA HIS A 211 9.29 -7.22 -1.69
C HIS A 211 10.66 -6.68 -1.30
N PRO A 212 11.55 -7.49 -0.70
CA PRO A 212 12.92 -7.07 -0.51
C PRO A 212 13.59 -6.82 -1.87
N GLY A 213 14.42 -5.79 -1.94
CA GLY A 213 15.20 -5.44 -3.12
C GLY A 213 16.11 -6.59 -3.54
N ASP A 214 16.23 -6.75 -4.86
CA ASP A 214 17.08 -7.77 -5.49
C ASP A 214 18.58 -7.41 -5.39
N GLU A 215 18.90 -6.12 -5.18
CA GLU A 215 20.26 -5.61 -4.99
C GLU A 215 20.54 -5.34 -3.50
N ASP A 216 21.70 -5.79 -3.05
CA ASP A 216 22.22 -5.61 -1.69
C ASP A 216 22.85 -4.22 -1.59
N LEU A 217 22.05 -3.27 -1.13
CA LEU A 217 22.45 -1.87 -0.98
C LEU A 217 23.32 -1.63 0.27
N GLU A 218 23.50 -2.65 1.11
CA GLU A 218 24.43 -2.62 2.24
C GLU A 218 25.84 -3.09 1.86
N CYS A 219 25.98 -3.72 0.68
CA CYS A 219 27.28 -4.19 0.21
C CYS A 219 28.05 -3.08 -0.52
N GLU A 220 29.37 -3.05 -0.31
CA GLU A 220 30.28 -2.15 -1.03
C GLU A 220 30.34 -2.42 -2.55
N GLU A 221 29.90 -3.60 -3.00
CA GLU A 221 29.88 -4.02 -4.40
C GLU A 221 28.52 -3.72 -5.05
N PRO A 222 28.42 -2.72 -5.97
CA PRO A 222 27.17 -2.41 -6.65
C PRO A 222 26.67 -3.59 -7.48
N GLY A 223 25.37 -3.83 -7.47
CA GLY A 223 24.72 -4.90 -8.22
C GLY A 223 24.78 -6.28 -7.58
N LYS A 224 25.39 -6.42 -6.38
CA LYS A 224 25.39 -7.69 -5.65
C LYS A 224 23.95 -8.09 -5.31
N LYS A 225 23.63 -9.36 -5.48
CA LYS A 225 22.30 -9.89 -5.21
C LYS A 225 22.10 -10.17 -3.72
N THR A 226 20.94 -9.82 -3.19
CA THR A 226 20.55 -10.16 -1.81
C THR A 226 20.27 -11.64 -1.62
N GLY A 227 19.79 -12.31 -2.68
CA GLY A 227 19.34 -13.70 -2.62
C GLY A 227 17.97 -13.88 -1.97
N TYR A 228 17.25 -12.80 -1.66
CA TYR A 228 15.90 -12.88 -1.13
C TYR A 228 14.89 -13.32 -2.20
N ASP A 229 13.80 -13.94 -1.75
CA ASP A 229 12.63 -14.21 -2.58
C ASP A 229 11.88 -12.92 -2.95
N VAL A 230 11.02 -12.97 -3.97
CA VAL A 230 10.24 -11.82 -4.45
C VAL A 230 9.25 -11.29 -3.40
N LEU A 231 8.77 -12.13 -2.50
CA LEU A 231 7.93 -11.71 -1.38
C LEU A 231 8.46 -12.34 -0.09
N HIS A 232 8.56 -11.51 0.94
CA HIS A 232 8.98 -11.92 2.26
C HIS A 232 7.88 -11.56 3.27
N MET A 233 7.56 -12.52 4.14
CA MET A 233 6.65 -12.31 5.27
C MET A 233 7.47 -12.36 6.55
N SER A 234 7.46 -11.26 7.30
CA SER A 234 8.12 -11.18 8.60
C SER A 234 7.10 -11.00 9.72
N PHE A 235 7.48 -11.46 10.91
CA PHE A 235 6.64 -11.42 12.11
C PHE A 235 7.22 -10.45 13.12
N GLY A 236 6.35 -9.73 13.79
CA GLY A 236 6.73 -8.74 14.79
C GLY A 236 5.56 -8.28 15.63
N ARG A 237 5.67 -7.08 16.15
CA ARG A 237 4.78 -6.43 17.09
C ARG A 237 4.70 -4.93 16.79
N TYR A 238 3.51 -4.39 16.99
CA TYR A 238 3.32 -2.94 17.05
C TYR A 238 4.07 -2.37 18.25
N ARG A 239 4.88 -1.33 18.03
CA ARG A 239 5.68 -0.68 19.09
C ARG A 239 5.17 0.70 19.49
N GLY A 240 4.06 1.15 18.93
CA GLY A 240 3.43 2.41 19.27
C GLY A 240 3.61 3.47 18.19
N ILE A 241 3.40 4.72 18.58
CA ILE A 241 3.76 5.92 17.81
C ILE A 241 5.00 6.50 18.45
N ALA A 242 5.93 7.00 17.64
CA ALA A 242 7.12 7.67 18.14
C ALA A 242 6.77 8.92 18.96
N GLU A 243 7.60 9.22 19.95
CA GLU A 243 7.42 10.40 20.79
C GLU A 243 7.43 11.67 19.93
N ASP A 244 6.50 12.58 20.23
CA ASP A 244 6.29 13.86 19.53
C ASP A 244 6.03 13.78 18.01
N ALA A 245 5.83 12.59 17.44
CA ALA A 245 5.54 12.45 16.02
C ALA A 245 4.10 12.84 15.69
N ASP A 246 3.92 13.63 14.62
CA ASP A 246 2.61 13.83 14.01
C ASP A 246 2.22 12.56 13.25
N VAL A 247 1.08 11.96 13.61
CA VAL A 247 0.58 10.74 12.94
C VAL A 247 0.19 10.98 11.49
N GLN A 248 0.02 12.23 11.07
CA GLN A 248 -0.31 12.65 9.71
C GLN A 248 0.91 13.12 8.90
N ASP A 249 2.12 13.10 9.48
CA ASP A 249 3.35 13.48 8.78
C ASP A 249 4.35 12.31 8.78
N ASN A 250 4.69 11.87 7.57
CA ASN A 250 5.67 10.83 7.26
C ASN A 250 6.69 11.35 6.21
N SER A 251 6.84 12.67 6.08
CA SER A 251 7.70 13.28 5.07
C SER A 251 9.20 13.06 5.34
N ASP A 252 9.60 12.93 6.60
CA ASP A 252 10.97 12.60 7.02
C ASP A 252 11.08 11.13 7.43
N ILE A 253 10.35 10.73 8.47
CA ILE A 253 10.32 9.36 8.97
C ILE A 253 8.96 9.05 9.61
N GLY A 254 8.45 7.83 9.42
CA GLY A 254 7.07 7.52 9.80
C GLY A 254 6.80 7.54 11.28
N ALA A 255 5.59 7.95 11.67
CA ALA A 255 5.20 8.03 13.08
C ALA A 255 5.00 6.64 13.72
N LEU A 256 4.49 5.66 12.97
CA LEU A 256 4.24 4.31 13.47
C LEU A 256 5.55 3.55 13.69
N MET A 257 5.68 2.82 14.80
CA MET A 257 6.82 1.95 15.09
C MET A 257 6.43 0.47 15.09
N HIS A 258 7.29 -0.38 14.53
CA HIS A 258 7.18 -1.85 14.60
C HIS A 258 8.55 -2.54 14.59
N ASP A 259 8.57 -3.84 14.87
CA ASP A 259 9.80 -4.64 14.82
C ASP A 259 9.74 -5.84 13.85
N CYS A 260 8.71 -5.91 12.99
CA CYS A 260 8.77 -6.78 11.82
C CYS A 260 10.04 -6.48 11.03
N TRP A 261 10.78 -7.51 10.63
CA TRP A 261 11.95 -7.33 9.77
C TRP A 261 11.55 -6.76 8.41
N THR A 262 12.34 -5.82 7.91
CA THR A 262 12.19 -5.20 6.59
C THR A 262 13.56 -4.85 6.02
N TYR A 263 13.60 -4.66 4.70
CA TYR A 263 14.76 -4.26 3.91
C TYR A 263 14.30 -3.28 2.81
N TRP A 264 15.23 -2.63 2.10
CA TRP A 264 14.89 -1.81 0.91
C TRP A 264 13.89 -2.55 0.01
N GLY A 265 12.88 -1.84 -0.48
CA GLY A 265 11.77 -2.39 -1.27
C GLY A 265 10.51 -2.79 -0.50
N HIS A 266 10.58 -2.89 0.83
CA HIS A 266 9.39 -3.11 1.67
C HIS A 266 8.47 -1.89 1.76
N SER A 267 8.89 -0.71 1.31
CA SER A 267 8.05 0.47 1.30
C SER A 267 6.70 0.19 0.65
N GLY A 268 5.62 0.59 1.32
CA GLY A 268 4.25 0.31 0.92
C GLY A 268 3.73 -1.08 1.34
N ALA A 269 4.49 -1.85 2.13
CA ALA A 269 4.06 -3.15 2.63
C ALA A 269 2.95 -3.02 3.70
N PRO A 270 1.90 -3.86 3.65
CA PRO A 270 0.87 -3.85 4.67
C PRO A 270 1.42 -4.32 6.01
N LEU A 271 1.02 -3.62 7.08
CA LEU A 271 1.17 -4.09 8.46
C LEU A 271 -0.19 -4.62 8.92
N CYS A 272 -0.29 -5.93 9.08
CA CYS A 272 -1.54 -6.60 9.43
C CYS A 272 -1.47 -7.22 10.82
N LEU A 273 -2.56 -7.16 11.58
CA LEU A 273 -2.67 -7.90 12.82
C LEU A 273 -2.67 -9.41 12.55
N ARG A 274 -1.86 -10.15 13.29
CA ARG A 274 -1.70 -11.59 13.06
C ARG A 274 -2.99 -12.38 13.32
N ASN A 275 -3.79 -11.95 14.29
CA ASN A 275 -4.96 -12.69 14.77
C ASN A 275 -6.19 -12.61 13.84
N ASN A 276 -6.24 -11.64 12.93
CA ASN A 276 -7.38 -11.47 12.03
C ASN A 276 -7.00 -11.07 10.60
N GLY A 277 -5.75 -10.71 10.34
CA GLY A 277 -5.26 -10.28 9.03
C GLY A 277 -5.60 -8.83 8.68
N ASN A 278 -6.24 -8.08 9.57
CA ASN A 278 -6.68 -6.72 9.27
C ASN A 278 -5.52 -5.73 9.25
N LEU A 279 -5.58 -4.78 8.32
CA LEU A 279 -4.59 -3.72 8.15
C LEU A 279 -4.63 -2.74 9.33
N VAL A 280 -3.46 -2.43 9.88
CA VAL A 280 -3.27 -1.46 10.98
C VAL A 280 -2.19 -0.41 10.71
N GLY A 281 -1.62 -0.41 9.50
CA GLY A 281 -0.62 0.56 9.07
C GLY A 281 0.09 0.07 7.81
N MET A 282 1.09 0.82 7.38
CA MET A 282 1.90 0.49 6.22
C MET A 282 3.37 0.80 6.50
N HIS A 283 4.26 -0.12 6.17
CA HIS A 283 5.69 0.10 6.32
C HIS A 283 6.20 1.11 5.29
N SER A 284 7.10 1.99 5.72
CA SER A 284 7.60 3.10 4.89
C SER A 284 9.11 3.24 4.93
N SER A 285 9.70 3.14 6.12
CA SER A 285 11.10 3.50 6.34
C SER A 285 11.65 2.84 7.62
N TRP A 286 12.90 3.11 7.96
CA TRP A 286 13.48 2.74 9.24
C TRP A 286 14.45 3.82 9.71
N ASP A 287 14.68 3.83 11.01
CA ASP A 287 15.70 4.65 11.65
C ASP A 287 17.06 3.95 11.51
N ASP A 288 18.02 4.59 10.83
CA ASP A 288 19.35 4.04 10.58
C ASP A 288 20.23 3.96 11.83
N GLU A 289 19.94 4.74 12.88
CA GLU A 289 20.70 4.73 14.14
C GLU A 289 20.19 3.63 15.09
N THR A 290 18.87 3.51 15.22
CA THR A 290 18.27 2.58 16.19
C THR A 290 17.82 1.26 15.56
N GLY A 291 17.71 1.20 14.24
CA GLY A 291 17.13 0.09 13.49
C GLY A 291 15.59 -0.01 13.63
N MET A 292 14.94 0.91 14.34
CA MET A 292 13.49 0.87 14.54
C MET A 292 12.77 0.99 13.20
N ARG A 293 11.80 0.11 12.92
CA ARG A 293 11.02 0.19 11.68
C ARG A 293 9.88 1.17 11.84
N ARG A 294 9.68 1.98 10.80
CA ARG A 294 8.82 3.15 10.79
C ARG A 294 7.80 3.05 9.66
N GLY A 295 6.66 3.71 9.81
CA GLY A 295 5.60 3.61 8.83
C GLY A 295 4.47 4.61 8.99
N VAL A 296 3.51 4.48 8.09
CA VAL A 296 2.25 5.21 8.10
C VAL A 296 1.34 4.61 9.17
N ALA A 297 0.87 5.46 10.08
CA ALA A 297 -0.02 5.07 11.16
C ALA A 297 -1.44 4.77 10.65
N TRP A 298 -2.17 3.93 11.40
CA TRP A 298 -3.58 3.62 11.15
C TRP A 298 -4.43 4.89 10.97
N ASP A 299 -4.19 5.92 11.78
CA ASP A 299 -4.91 7.20 11.73
C ASP A 299 -4.77 7.89 10.36
N ALA A 300 -3.54 7.98 9.83
CA ALA A 300 -3.31 8.56 8.52
C ALA A 300 -3.92 7.73 7.40
N VAL A 301 -3.86 6.39 7.48
CA VAL A 301 -4.50 5.51 6.50
C VAL A 301 -6.02 5.73 6.47
N VAL A 302 -6.68 5.72 7.63
CA VAL A 302 -8.13 5.90 7.71
C VAL A 302 -8.54 7.28 7.21
N GLU A 303 -7.82 8.32 7.63
CA GLU A 303 -8.14 9.70 7.24
C GLU A 303 -7.91 9.94 5.74
N PHE A 304 -6.81 9.43 5.18
CA PHE A 304 -6.54 9.50 3.74
C PHE A 304 -7.62 8.78 2.92
N LEU A 305 -8.06 7.59 3.33
CA LEU A 305 -9.17 6.88 2.67
C LEU A 305 -10.50 7.62 2.85
N ARG A 306 -10.67 8.33 3.97
CA ARG A 306 -11.81 9.20 4.20
C ARG A 306 -11.82 10.31 3.13
N GLU A 307 -10.77 11.09 3.04
CA GLU A 307 -10.67 12.23 2.11
C GLU A 307 -10.88 11.81 0.64
N ASN A 308 -10.43 10.61 0.26
CA ASN A 308 -10.46 10.13 -1.13
C ASN A 308 -11.68 9.26 -1.48
N GLN A 309 -12.75 9.34 -0.69
CA GLN A 309 -14.08 8.78 -0.99
C GLN A 309 -14.11 7.29 -1.39
N ASP A 310 -13.38 6.43 -0.68
CA ASP A 310 -13.56 4.97 -0.84
C ASP A 310 -14.95 4.55 -0.28
N PRO A 311 -15.83 3.92 -1.09
CA PRO A 311 -17.15 3.46 -0.66
C PRO A 311 -17.14 2.32 0.38
N HIS A 312 -15.98 1.71 0.68
CA HIS A 312 -15.89 0.58 1.63
C HIS A 312 -15.72 0.99 3.10
N ARG A 313 -16.05 2.24 3.45
CA ARG A 313 -15.92 2.73 4.83
C ARG A 313 -16.65 1.87 5.85
N VAL A 314 -15.84 1.33 6.76
CA VAL A 314 -15.89 1.58 8.21
C VAL A 314 -17.33 1.68 8.75
N GLY A 315 -17.74 0.63 9.45
CA GLY A 315 -19.08 0.45 10.01
C GLY A 315 -19.74 1.76 10.46
N SER A 316 -20.85 2.09 9.81
CA SER A 316 -21.81 3.07 10.27
C SER A 316 -22.44 2.56 11.57
N GLY A 317 -21.74 2.77 12.69
CA GLY A 317 -22.36 2.85 14.00
C GLY A 317 -23.10 4.18 14.08
N CYS A 318 -24.38 4.17 13.71
CA CYS A 318 -25.28 5.27 14.00
C CYS A 318 -25.28 5.58 15.50
N SER A 319 -25.05 6.84 15.84
CA SER A 319 -26.07 7.60 16.57
C SER A 319 -25.71 9.08 16.57
N ASN A 320 -26.43 9.82 15.71
CA ASN A 320 -26.74 11.23 15.96
C ASN A 320 -27.41 11.30 17.34
N ALA A 321 -26.73 11.87 18.32
CA ALA A 321 -27.40 12.38 19.51
C ALA A 321 -27.96 13.76 19.13
N ASN A 322 -29.18 13.75 18.57
CA ASN A 322 -29.97 14.97 18.47
C ASN A 322 -30.47 15.33 19.86
N GLU A 323 -30.25 16.60 20.19
CA GLU A 323 -30.91 17.34 21.25
C GLU A 323 -32.42 17.08 21.24
N MET A 324 -32.96 16.65 22.38
CA MET A 324 -34.32 17.00 22.79
C MET A 324 -34.31 17.28 24.28
N ASN A 325 -34.48 18.56 24.60
CA ASN A 325 -34.72 19.07 25.93
C ASN A 325 -36.22 18.98 26.25
N GLU A 326 -36.51 18.83 27.54
CA GLU A 326 -37.77 19.10 28.24
C GLU A 326 -38.98 18.15 28.10
N GLY A 327 -39.30 17.50 29.23
CA GLY A 327 -40.57 17.76 29.89
C GLY A 327 -41.64 16.67 29.81
N SER A 328 -41.65 15.74 30.75
CA SER A 328 -42.86 15.41 31.53
C SER A 328 -42.59 14.35 32.59
N SER A 329 -43.03 14.67 33.80
CA SER A 329 -43.15 13.76 34.93
C SER A 329 -44.12 12.63 34.65
N GLU A 330 -43.82 11.42 35.15
CA GLU A 330 -44.68 10.67 36.08
C GLU A 330 -44.01 9.36 36.52
N ARG A 331 -44.59 8.71 37.54
CA ARG A 331 -43.97 7.98 38.65
C ARG A 331 -43.70 6.48 38.38
N PRO A 332 -42.89 5.80 39.24
CA PRO A 332 -42.58 4.38 39.08
C PRO A 332 -43.71 3.49 39.61
N ILE A 333 -43.95 2.37 38.93
CA ILE A 333 -44.76 1.26 39.45
C ILE A 333 -43.90 -0.01 39.35
N PHE A 334 -43.49 -0.52 40.51
CA PHE A 334 -43.14 -1.92 40.70
C PHE A 334 -44.42 -2.75 40.66
N PHE A 335 -44.39 -3.97 40.11
CA PHE A 335 -45.00 -5.15 40.72
C PHE A 335 -44.43 -6.45 40.13
N GLU A 336 -44.08 -7.34 41.07
CA GLU A 336 -43.77 -8.79 41.03
C GLU A 336 -42.68 -9.34 40.09
#